data_AF-A0A2H0YRQ4-F1
#
_entry.id   AF-A0A2H0YRQ4-F1
#
_cell.length_a   1.000
_cell.length_b   1.000
_cell.length_c   1.000
_cell.angle_alpha   90.00
_cell.angle_beta   90.00
_cell.angle_gamma   90.00
#
_symmetry.space_group_name_H-M   'P 1'
#
loop_
_entity.id
_entity.type
_entity.pdbx_description
1 polymer ?
#
loop_
_entity_poly.entity_id
_entity_poly.type
_entity_poly.pdbx_seq_one_letter_code
_entity_poly.pdbx_strand_id
1 'polypeptide(L)'
;MAGLIFTIISVLSTIALAVIVLLNNRKSVIHIMLFIFSLGFAGAIGSNYLTVYFTEANQVLTWIRMTMLFASILTPPFYIFIKNFPERTLVVSRWEVFLTIVFTLGSMLLAISSWMFTNVDIVDGNIVASKGPAFFYFIAVFMYYLARSIILLVKKIRKTTGVQKAQLRYILAGLAISFSFILFFNVVMTL
;
A
#
# COMPACT_ATOMS: atom_id res chain seq x y z
N MET A 1 3.28 -12.16 22.57
CA MET A 1 2.66 -10.95 23.16
C MET A 1 3.26 -9.65 22.61
N ALA A 2 4.60 -9.47 22.59
CA ALA A 2 5.21 -8.23 22.08
C ALA A 2 4.80 -7.87 20.65
N GLY A 3 4.77 -8.85 19.72
CA GLY A 3 4.35 -8.61 18.32
C GLY A 3 2.93 -8.04 18.18
N LEU A 4 1.98 -8.53 18.99
CA LEU A 4 0.60 -8.02 18.99
C LEU A 4 0.55 -6.54 19.37
N ILE A 5 1.27 -6.18 20.44
CA ILE A 5 1.31 -4.81 20.95
C ILE A 5 1.88 -3.87 19.90
N PHE A 6 2.99 -4.26 19.24
CA PHE A 6 3.57 -3.47 18.15
C PHE A 6 2.60 -3.29 16.99
N THR A 7 1.94 -4.35 16.53
CA THR A 7 0.93 -4.25 15.46
C THR A 7 -0.22 -3.32 15.84
N ILE A 8 -0.76 -3.43 17.06
CA ILE A 8 -1.85 -2.56 17.52
C ILE A 8 -1.40 -1.10 17.52
N ILE A 9 -0.22 -0.81 18.07
CA ILE A 9 0.32 0.56 18.09
C ILE A 9 0.53 1.07 16.66
N SER A 10 1.08 0.26 15.76
CA SER A 10 1.28 0.64 14.35
C SER A 10 -0.04 0.91 13.62
N VAL A 11 -1.05 0.06 13.81
CA VAL A 11 -2.38 0.24 13.21
C VAL A 11 -3.06 1.50 13.76
N LEU A 12 -3.10 1.67 15.09
CA LEU A 12 -3.74 2.82 15.73
C LEU A 12 -3.05 4.14 15.37
N SER A 13 -1.72 4.18 15.38
CA SER A 13 -0.97 5.38 14.99
C SER A 13 -1.18 5.73 13.51
N THR A 14 -1.24 4.73 12.63
CA THR A 14 -1.52 4.93 11.19
C THR A 14 -2.94 5.45 10.97
N ILE A 15 -3.93 4.89 11.68
CA ILE A 15 -5.32 5.36 11.60
C ILE A 15 -5.46 6.78 12.17
N ALA A 16 -4.84 7.06 13.32
CA ALA A 16 -4.85 8.39 13.91
C ALA A 16 -4.25 9.43 12.96
N LEU A 17 -3.10 9.11 12.35
CA LEU A 17 -2.48 9.96 11.32
C LEU A 17 -3.42 10.16 10.13
N ALA A 18 -4.05 9.09 9.62
CA ALA A 18 -4.99 9.17 8.51
C ALA A 18 -6.15 10.13 8.82
N VAL A 19 -6.76 9.99 10.01
CA VAL A 19 -7.86 10.84 10.46
C VAL A 19 -7.41 12.29 10.61
N ILE A 20 -6.26 12.56 11.26
CA ILE A 20 -5.71 13.91 11.41
C ILE A 20 -5.49 14.57 10.05
N VAL A 21 -4.90 13.85 9.10
CA VAL A 21 -4.69 14.35 7.72
C VAL A 21 -6.03 14.68 7.07
N LEU A 22 -7.03 13.79 7.17
CA LEU A 22 -8.34 14.06 6.58
C LEU A 22 -9.04 15.27 7.22
N LEU A 23 -8.97 15.40 8.54
CA LEU A 23 -9.59 16.50 9.30
C LEU A 23 -8.95 17.86 8.98
N ASN A 24 -7.64 17.89 8.72
CA ASN A 24 -6.93 19.12 8.38
C ASN A 24 -7.45 19.77 7.09
N ASN A 25 -7.78 18.98 6.06
CA ASN A 25 -8.39 19.51 4.85
C ASN A 25 -9.18 18.46 4.05
N ARG A 26 -10.46 18.31 4.38
CA ARG A 26 -11.37 17.32 3.77
C ARG A 26 -11.64 17.50 2.27
N LYS A 27 -11.41 18.70 1.72
CA LYS A 27 -11.65 18.98 0.28
C LYS A 27 -10.39 18.79 -0.56
N SER A 28 -9.23 18.65 0.07
CA SER A 28 -7.96 18.49 -0.63
C SER A 28 -7.77 17.05 -1.09
N VAL A 29 -7.63 16.87 -2.41
CA VAL A 29 -7.36 15.55 -3.01
C VAL A 29 -6.12 14.91 -2.41
N ILE A 30 -5.08 15.70 -2.10
CA ILE A 30 -3.85 15.22 -1.46
C ILE A 30 -4.16 14.56 -0.11
N HIS A 31 -4.98 15.20 0.73
CA HIS A 31 -5.31 14.69 2.06
C HIS A 31 -6.23 13.47 1.98
N ILE A 32 -7.19 13.46 1.04
CA ILE A 32 -8.04 12.29 0.78
C ILE A 32 -7.21 11.10 0.30
N MET A 33 -6.29 11.29 -0.65
CA MET A 33 -5.44 10.20 -1.15
C MET A 33 -4.50 9.66 -0.07
N LEU A 34 -3.93 10.53 0.77
CA LEU A 34 -3.13 10.10 1.92
C LEU A 34 -3.97 9.34 2.96
N PHE A 35 -5.21 9.78 3.22
CA PHE A 35 -6.12 9.07 4.10
C PHE A 35 -6.41 7.66 3.58
N ILE A 36 -6.77 7.52 2.29
CA ILE A 36 -7.06 6.23 1.66
C ILE A 36 -5.80 5.33 1.68
N PHE A 37 -4.63 5.89 1.35
CA PHE A 37 -3.35 5.19 1.42
C PHE A 37 -3.08 4.65 2.84
N SER A 38 -3.18 5.51 3.85
CA SER A 38 -2.92 5.14 5.24
C SER A 38 -3.93 4.11 5.76
N LEU A 39 -5.20 4.21 5.36
CA LEU A 39 -6.21 3.22 5.73
C LEU A 39 -5.93 1.85 5.09
N GLY A 40 -5.54 1.82 3.81
CA GLY A 40 -5.07 0.61 3.15
C GLY A 40 -3.84 0.04 3.85
N PHE A 41 -2.91 0.89 4.28
CA PHE A 41 -1.70 0.45 4.97
C PHE A 41 -2.01 -0.16 6.35
N ALA A 42 -2.86 0.49 7.14
CA ALA A 42 -3.33 -0.02 8.42
C ALA A 42 -4.08 -1.35 8.27
N GLY A 43 -4.96 -1.45 7.28
CA GLY A 43 -5.69 -2.69 6.97
C GLY A 43 -4.75 -3.82 6.57
N ALA A 44 -3.75 -3.54 5.72
CA ALA A 44 -2.75 -4.52 5.31
C ALA A 44 -1.91 -5.01 6.49
N ILE A 45 -1.45 -4.12 7.37
CA ILE A 45 -0.69 -4.50 8.58
C ILE A 45 -1.55 -5.38 9.50
N GLY A 46 -2.78 -4.96 9.79
CA GLY A 46 -3.67 -5.69 10.69
C GLY A 46 -4.02 -7.07 10.17
N SER A 47 -4.41 -7.17 8.90
CA SER A 47 -4.73 -8.46 8.28
C SER A 47 -3.51 -9.37 8.14
N ASN A 48 -2.33 -8.82 7.84
CA ASN A 48 -1.10 -9.60 7.77
C ASN A 48 -0.71 -10.18 9.14
N TYR A 49 -0.89 -9.43 10.23
CA TYR A 49 -0.66 -9.98 11.56
C TYR A 49 -1.58 -11.18 11.86
N LEU A 50 -2.83 -11.12 11.42
CA LEU A 50 -3.79 -12.21 11.63
C LEU A 50 -3.40 -13.49 10.88
N THR A 51 -2.65 -13.41 9.78
CA THR A 51 -2.17 -14.63 9.10
C THR A 51 -1.22 -15.44 9.97
N VAL A 52 -0.48 -14.80 10.87
CA VAL A 52 0.46 -15.46 11.80
C VAL A 52 -0.24 -15.93 13.06
N TYR A 53 -1.35 -15.28 13.44
CA TYR A 53 -2.12 -15.62 14.63
C TYR A 53 -2.95 -16.89 14.47
N PHE A 54 -3.56 -17.08 13.30
CA PHE A 54 -4.40 -18.26 13.03
C PHE A 54 -3.58 -19.45 12.53
N THR A 55 -3.97 -20.65 12.96
CA THR A 55 -3.31 -21.92 12.56
C THR A 55 -4.14 -22.72 11.56
N GLU A 56 -5.43 -22.40 11.40
CA GLU A 56 -6.29 -23.08 10.43
C GLU A 56 -6.07 -22.54 9.02
N ALA A 57 -5.76 -23.41 8.06
CA ALA A 57 -5.42 -23.03 6.69
C ALA A 57 -6.49 -22.14 6.02
N ASN A 58 -7.77 -22.42 6.25
CA ASN A 58 -8.88 -21.62 5.70
C ASN A 58 -8.90 -20.19 6.23
N GLN A 59 -8.63 -20.02 7.53
CA GLN A 59 -8.58 -18.71 8.18
C GLN A 59 -7.35 -17.94 7.70
N VAL A 60 -6.18 -18.58 7.66
CA VAL A 60 -4.94 -17.99 7.13
C VAL A 60 -5.12 -17.51 5.70
N LEU A 61 -5.68 -18.36 4.83
CA LEU A 61 -5.94 -18.01 3.43
C LEU A 61 -6.87 -16.79 3.30
N THR A 62 -7.90 -16.71 4.15
CA THR A 62 -8.80 -15.55 4.19
C THR A 62 -8.05 -14.26 4.56
N TRP A 63 -7.18 -14.31 5.57
CA TRP A 63 -6.41 -13.15 6.00
C TRP A 63 -5.31 -12.74 5.00
N ILE A 64 -4.71 -13.68 4.28
CA ILE A 64 -3.80 -13.38 3.16
C ILE A 64 -4.57 -12.62 2.06
N ARG A 65 -5.77 -13.08 1.71
CA ARG A 65 -6.63 -12.40 0.73
C ARG A 65 -7.04 -11.00 1.19
N MET A 66 -7.37 -10.82 2.47
CA MET A 66 -7.65 -9.50 3.06
C MET A 66 -6.42 -8.58 3.02
N THR A 67 -5.23 -9.11 3.32
CA THR A 67 -3.97 -8.38 3.21
C THR A 67 -3.79 -7.83 1.80
N MET A 68 -4.08 -8.64 0.79
CA MET A 68 -3.92 -8.28 -0.61
C MET A 68 -5.01 -7.31 -1.10
N LEU A 69 -6.22 -7.40 -0.56
CA LEU A 69 -7.27 -6.41 -0.78
C LEU A 69 -6.82 -5.04 -0.30
N PHE A 70 -6.30 -4.94 0.92
CA PHE A 70 -5.82 -3.67 1.45
C PHE A 70 -4.55 -3.18 0.74
N ALA A 71 -3.64 -4.10 0.39
CA ALA A 71 -2.45 -3.77 -0.38
C ALA A 71 -2.77 -3.23 -1.78
N SER A 72 -3.89 -3.66 -2.39
CA SER A 72 -4.36 -3.17 -3.70
C SER A 72 -4.69 -1.67 -3.68
N ILE A 73 -4.98 -1.12 -2.51
CA ILE A 73 -5.32 0.29 -2.29
C ILE A 73 -4.07 1.15 -2.08
N LEU A 74 -2.86 0.59 -1.99
CA LEU A 74 -1.67 1.37 -1.62
C LEU A 74 -1.13 2.22 -2.79
N THR A 75 -0.67 1.58 -3.85
CA THR A 75 0.04 2.28 -4.93
C THR A 75 -0.83 3.22 -5.78
N PRO A 76 -2.12 2.95 -6.05
CA PRO A 76 -2.92 3.83 -6.91
C PRO A 76 -3.23 5.22 -6.28
N PRO A 77 -3.72 5.32 -5.02
CA PRO A 77 -3.85 6.60 -4.32
C PRO A 77 -2.51 7.30 -4.13
N PHE A 78 -1.43 6.55 -3.89
CA PHE A 78 -0.09 7.12 -3.80
C PHE A 78 0.34 7.79 -5.12
N TYR A 79 0.04 7.17 -6.27
CA TYR A 79 0.28 7.79 -7.57
C TYR A 79 -0.49 9.10 -7.76
N ILE A 80 -1.78 9.13 -7.43
CA ILE A 80 -2.60 10.36 -7.51
C ILE A 80 -2.05 11.41 -6.54
N PHE A 81 -1.64 11.02 -5.33
CA PHE A 81 -0.99 11.90 -4.36
C PHE A 81 0.27 12.54 -4.95
N ILE A 82 1.22 11.75 -5.44
CA ILE A 82 2.47 12.27 -6.03
C ILE A 82 2.19 13.15 -7.24
N LYS A 83 1.19 12.82 -8.05
CA LYS A 83 0.85 13.62 -9.24
C LYS A 83 0.28 14.99 -8.88
N ASN A 84 -0.46 15.13 -7.78
CA ASN A 84 -1.00 16.43 -7.36
C ASN A 84 -0.05 17.20 -6.42
N PHE A 85 0.71 16.53 -5.56
CA PHE A 85 1.59 17.20 -4.59
C PHE A 85 2.75 17.94 -5.28
N PRO A 86 3.12 19.18 -4.88
CA PRO A 86 2.56 20.01 -3.78
C PRO A 86 1.46 20.98 -4.23
N GLU A 87 1.02 20.91 -5.48
CA GLU A 87 0.03 21.83 -6.04
C GLU A 87 -1.35 21.60 -5.43
N ARG A 88 -2.10 22.68 -5.18
CA ARG A 88 -3.44 22.60 -4.59
C ARG A 88 -4.53 22.29 -5.62
N THR A 89 -4.22 22.42 -6.90
CA THR A 89 -5.14 22.17 -8.03
C THR A 89 -5.03 20.72 -8.49
N LEU A 90 -6.17 20.14 -8.89
CA LEU A 90 -6.20 18.79 -9.42
C LEU A 90 -5.56 18.78 -10.82
N VAL A 91 -4.40 18.14 -10.95
CA VAL A 91 -3.66 18.03 -12.24
C VAL A 91 -4.04 16.75 -13.00
N VAL A 92 -4.84 15.87 -12.39
CA VAL A 92 -5.18 14.56 -12.94
C VAL A 92 -6.44 14.66 -13.80
N SER A 93 -6.43 14.08 -14.99
CA SER A 93 -7.62 14.01 -15.84
C SER A 93 -8.67 13.09 -15.22
N ARG A 94 -9.96 13.36 -15.48
CA ARG A 94 -11.06 12.49 -15.02
C ARG A 94 -10.91 11.06 -15.52
N TRP A 95 -10.37 10.89 -16.73
CA TRP A 95 -10.11 9.57 -17.32
C TRP A 95 -9.03 8.80 -16.56
N GLU A 96 -7.93 9.44 -16.18
CA GLU A 96 -6.90 8.80 -15.37
C GLU A 96 -7.42 8.39 -13.99
N VAL A 97 -8.24 9.23 -13.36
CA VAL A 97 -8.89 8.87 -12.08
C VAL A 97 -9.82 7.68 -12.28
N PHE A 98 -10.67 7.69 -13.31
CA PHE A 98 -11.58 6.60 -13.63
C PHE A 98 -10.83 5.28 -13.85
N LEU A 99 -9.80 5.27 -14.71
CA LEU A 99 -8.97 4.08 -14.95
C LEU A 99 -8.33 3.59 -13.65
N THR A 100 -7.83 4.51 -12.82
CA THR A 100 -7.23 4.17 -11.53
C THR A 100 -8.23 3.49 -10.60
N ILE A 101 -9.46 3.99 -10.53
CA ILE A 101 -10.53 3.36 -9.75
C ILE A 101 -10.85 1.98 -10.32
N VAL A 102 -11.01 1.84 -11.64
CA VAL A 102 -11.33 0.55 -12.29
C VAL A 102 -10.25 -0.49 -12.02
N PHE A 103 -8.97 -0.16 -12.21
CA PHE A 103 -7.87 -1.10 -11.96
C PHE A 103 -7.76 -1.47 -10.48
N THR A 104 -7.96 -0.49 -9.58
CA THR A 104 -7.93 -0.72 -8.13
C THR A 104 -9.07 -1.64 -7.69
N LEU A 105 -10.31 -1.35 -8.11
CA LEU A 105 -11.47 -2.17 -7.79
C LEU A 105 -11.35 -3.58 -8.39
N GLY A 106 -10.88 -3.68 -9.64
CA GLY A 106 -10.59 -4.99 -10.25
C GLY A 106 -9.57 -5.78 -9.43
N SER A 107 -8.49 -5.14 -8.98
CA SER A 107 -7.48 -5.77 -8.11
C SER A 107 -8.07 -6.20 -6.77
N MET A 108 -8.91 -5.36 -6.14
CA MET A 108 -9.56 -5.68 -4.87
C MET A 108 -10.53 -6.87 -4.99
N LEU A 109 -11.36 -6.90 -6.04
CA LEU A 109 -12.28 -8.01 -6.29
C LEU A 109 -11.51 -9.32 -6.52
N LEU A 110 -10.44 -9.25 -7.31
CA LEU A 110 -9.57 -10.39 -7.55
C LEU A 110 -8.85 -10.83 -6.27
N ALA A 111 -8.45 -9.91 -5.39
CA ALA A 111 -7.77 -10.23 -4.14
C ALA A 111 -8.60 -11.09 -3.18
N ILE A 112 -9.92 -10.91 -3.13
CA ILE A 112 -10.82 -11.75 -2.31
C ILE A 112 -11.09 -13.11 -2.98
N SER A 113 -10.92 -13.20 -4.29
CA SER A 113 -11.24 -14.41 -5.05
C SER A 113 -10.20 -15.53 -4.89
N SER A 114 -10.59 -16.76 -5.24
CA SER A 114 -9.69 -17.90 -5.33
C SER A 114 -8.63 -17.78 -6.44
N TRP A 115 -8.77 -16.80 -7.33
CA TRP A 115 -7.79 -16.57 -8.40
C TRP A 115 -6.53 -15.85 -7.92
N MET A 116 -6.58 -15.21 -6.73
CA MET A 116 -5.41 -14.59 -6.12
C MET A 116 -4.52 -15.64 -5.44
N PHE A 117 -5.11 -16.42 -4.53
CA PHE A 117 -4.46 -17.55 -3.86
C PHE A 117 -5.41 -18.74 -3.83
N THR A 118 -4.95 -19.90 -4.31
CA THR A 118 -5.77 -21.10 -4.45
C THR A 118 -5.84 -21.88 -3.14
N ASN A 119 -4.69 -22.12 -2.51
CA ASN A 119 -4.53 -22.87 -1.27
C ASN A 119 -3.37 -22.30 -0.44
N VAL A 120 -3.36 -22.66 0.84
CA VAL A 120 -2.28 -22.39 1.78
C VAL A 120 -1.90 -23.70 2.44
N ASP A 121 -0.62 -24.04 2.37
CA ASP A 121 -0.03 -25.18 3.06
C ASP A 121 0.85 -24.66 4.20
N ILE A 122 0.72 -25.27 5.37
CA ILE A 122 1.54 -24.93 6.55
C ILE A 122 2.56 -26.05 6.72
N VAL A 123 3.79 -25.79 6.29
CA VAL A 123 4.89 -26.77 6.32
C VAL A 123 5.93 -26.29 7.33
N ASP A 124 6.16 -27.07 8.39
CA ASP A 124 7.09 -26.73 9.48
C ASP A 124 6.84 -25.35 10.12
N GLY A 125 5.56 -24.97 10.24
CA GLY A 125 5.16 -23.66 10.76
C GLY A 125 5.28 -22.51 9.77
N ASN A 126 5.77 -22.76 8.55
CA ASN A 126 5.84 -21.77 7.48
C ASN A 126 4.57 -21.80 6.63
N ILE A 127 4.03 -20.61 6.37
CA ILE A 127 2.84 -20.42 5.54
C ILE A 127 3.27 -20.31 4.08
N VAL A 128 2.95 -21.33 3.29
CA VAL A 128 3.22 -21.37 1.85
C VAL A 128 1.90 -21.23 1.10
N ALA A 129 1.67 -20.06 0.51
CA ALA A 129 0.46 -19.77 -0.26
C ALA A 129 0.70 -19.99 -1.76
N SER A 130 -0.15 -20.81 -2.38
CA SER A 130 -0.11 -21.07 -3.83
C SER A 130 -0.71 -19.89 -4.57
N LYS A 131 0.12 -19.23 -5.38
CA LYS A 131 -0.21 -18.02 -6.15
C LYS A 131 -1.05 -18.40 -7.36
N GLY A 132 -2.24 -17.81 -7.48
CA GLY A 132 -3.08 -17.95 -8.65
C GLY A 132 -2.76 -16.91 -9.75
N PRO A 133 -3.43 -16.98 -10.92
CA PRO A 133 -3.19 -16.06 -12.04
C PRO A 133 -3.39 -14.58 -11.69
N ALA A 134 -4.34 -14.27 -10.80
CA ALA A 134 -4.63 -12.88 -10.42
C ALA A 134 -3.51 -12.24 -9.59
N PHE A 135 -2.62 -13.04 -8.99
CA PHE A 135 -1.42 -12.55 -8.31
C PHE A 135 -0.51 -11.77 -9.27
N PHE A 136 -0.34 -12.25 -10.50
CA PHE A 136 0.47 -11.57 -11.52
C PHE A 136 -0.18 -10.26 -11.98
N TYR A 137 -1.52 -10.24 -12.11
CA TYR A 137 -2.25 -9.01 -12.39
C TYR A 137 -2.06 -7.98 -11.28
N PHE A 138 -2.16 -8.39 -10.01
CA PHE A 138 -1.89 -7.51 -8.87
C PHE A 138 -0.47 -6.94 -8.91
N ILE A 139 0.55 -7.78 -9.14
CA ILE A 139 1.94 -7.30 -9.27
C ILE A 139 2.07 -6.31 -10.42
N ALA A 140 1.47 -6.59 -11.58
CA ALA A 140 1.55 -5.70 -12.73
C ALA A 140 0.96 -4.32 -12.43
N VAL A 141 -0.24 -4.28 -11.83
CA VAL A 141 -0.90 -3.02 -11.41
C VAL A 141 -0.06 -2.31 -10.35
N PHE A 142 0.41 -3.04 -9.34
CA PHE A 142 1.22 -2.50 -8.26
C PHE A 142 2.52 -1.87 -8.79
N MET A 143 3.26 -2.61 -9.62
CA MET A 143 4.53 -2.16 -10.20
C MET A 143 4.32 -0.99 -11.17
N TYR A 144 3.26 -1.01 -11.97
CA TYR A 144 2.92 0.10 -12.86
C TYR A 144 2.73 1.40 -12.07
N TYR A 145 1.88 1.40 -11.04
CA TYR A 145 1.63 2.61 -10.25
C TYR A 145 2.83 3.04 -9.42
N LEU A 146 3.58 2.09 -8.84
CA LEU A 146 4.78 2.39 -8.08
C LEU A 146 5.86 3.02 -8.97
N ALA A 147 6.17 2.40 -10.12
CA ALA A 147 7.17 2.92 -11.05
C ALA A 147 6.78 4.31 -11.57
N ARG A 148 5.51 4.50 -11.96
CA ARG A 148 4.99 5.81 -12.39
C ARG A 148 5.13 6.86 -11.28
N SER A 149 4.84 6.51 -10.03
CA SER A 149 4.98 7.41 -8.88
C SER A 149 6.44 7.83 -8.68
N ILE A 150 7.38 6.89 -8.69
CA ILE A 150 8.81 7.17 -8.52
C ILE A 150 9.33 8.04 -9.67
N ILE A 151 9.00 7.68 -10.92
CA ILE A 151 9.41 8.46 -12.10
C ILE A 151 8.87 9.90 -12.02
N LEU A 152 7.60 10.08 -11.65
CA LEU A 152 7.01 11.41 -11.48
C LEU A 152 7.66 12.19 -10.35
N LEU A 153 7.92 11.56 -9.21
CA LEU A 153 8.58 12.18 -8.07
C LEU A 153 9.98 12.69 -8.45
N VAL A 154 10.79 11.86 -9.10
CA VAL A 154 12.13 12.24 -9.57
C VAL A 154 12.06 13.37 -10.60
N LYS A 155 11.13 13.30 -11.56
CA LYS A 155 10.92 14.38 -12.54
C LYS A 155 10.51 15.69 -11.86
N LYS A 156 9.65 15.66 -10.85
CA LYS A 156 9.23 16.83 -10.08
C LYS A 156 10.39 17.44 -9.28
N ILE A 157 11.19 16.63 -8.59
CA ILE A 157 12.37 17.10 -7.84
C ILE A 157 13.38 17.83 -8.75
N ARG A 158 13.52 17.40 -10.00
CA ARG A 158 14.41 18.05 -10.97
C ARG A 158 13.86 19.39 -11.47
N LYS A 159 12.54 19.57 -11.49
CA LYS A 159 11.86 20.77 -12.01
C LYS A 159 11.54 21.81 -10.95
N THR A 160 11.41 21.43 -9.68
CA THR A 160 11.08 22.34 -8.58
C THR A 160 12.32 22.91 -7.88
N THR A 161 12.16 24.07 -7.24
CA THR A 161 13.19 24.75 -6.47
C THR A 161 12.68 25.12 -5.07
N GLY A 162 13.57 25.57 -4.19
CA GLY A 162 13.21 26.03 -2.84
C GLY A 162 12.53 24.96 -1.96
N VAL A 163 11.54 25.39 -1.19
CA VAL A 163 10.83 24.57 -0.18
C VAL A 163 10.14 23.36 -0.80
N GLN A 164 9.55 23.49 -1.99
CA GLN A 164 8.86 22.39 -2.66
C GLN A 164 9.81 21.24 -3.00
N LYS A 165 11.03 21.56 -3.44
CA LYS A 165 12.07 20.56 -3.71
C LYS A 165 12.47 19.80 -2.45
N ALA A 166 12.58 20.51 -1.32
CA ALA A 166 12.88 19.88 -0.03
C ALA A 166 11.77 18.92 0.41
N GLN A 167 10.50 19.32 0.30
CA GLN A 167 9.35 18.46 0.61
C GLN A 167 9.33 17.18 -0.24
N LEU A 168 9.55 17.29 -1.55
CA LEU A 168 9.61 16.12 -2.44
C LEU A 168 10.81 15.21 -2.12
N ARG A 169 11.95 15.77 -1.71
CA ARG A 169 13.12 15.00 -1.25
C ARG A 169 12.82 14.22 0.03
N TYR A 170 12.06 14.79 0.97
CA TYR A 170 11.64 14.06 2.17
C TYR A 170 10.73 12.87 1.83
N ILE A 171 9.79 13.04 0.88
CA ILE A 171 8.97 11.92 0.41
C ILE A 171 9.85 10.83 -0.21
N LEU A 172 10.80 11.20 -1.08
CA LEU A 172 11.71 10.23 -1.70
C LEU A 172 12.60 9.52 -0.68
N ALA A 173 13.13 10.25 0.30
CA ALA A 173 13.94 9.68 1.38
C ALA A 173 13.12 8.71 2.23
N GLY A 174 11.88 9.07 2.58
CA GLY A 174 10.96 8.17 3.29
C GLY A 174 10.74 6.87 2.53
N LEU A 175 10.43 6.95 1.22
CA LEU A 175 10.28 5.75 0.38
C LEU A 175 11.56 4.90 0.34
N ALA A 176 12.72 5.54 0.15
CA ALA A 176 14.00 4.84 0.10
C ALA A 176 14.29 4.10 1.41
N ILE A 177 14.08 4.76 2.55
CA ILE A 177 14.25 4.15 3.87
C ILE A 177 13.27 2.99 4.06
N SER A 178 11.99 3.16 3.70
CA SER A 178 10.98 2.09 3.81
C SER A 178 11.35 0.88 2.95
N PHE A 179 11.77 1.07 1.69
CA PHE A 179 12.19 -0.04 0.83
C PHE A 179 13.47 -0.70 1.34
N SER A 180 14.43 0.07 1.84
CA SER A 180 15.64 -0.48 2.46
C SER A 180 15.31 -1.35 3.66
N PHE A 181 14.36 -0.94 4.52
CA PHE A 181 13.90 -1.77 5.63
C PHE A 181 13.18 -3.03 5.15
N ILE A 182 12.27 -2.93 4.18
CA ILE A 182 11.58 -4.09 3.62
C ILE A 182 12.60 -5.10 3.07
N LEU A 183 13.61 -4.65 2.31
CA LEU A 183 14.65 -5.52 1.78
C LEU A 183 15.52 -6.11 2.89
N PHE A 184 15.96 -5.28 3.84
CA PHE A 184 16.78 -5.73 4.95
C PHE A 184 16.08 -6.81 5.77
N PHE A 185 14.83 -6.57 6.20
CA PHE A 185 14.10 -7.54 7.02
C PHE A 185 13.70 -8.80 6.24
N ASN A 186 13.26 -8.69 4.98
CA ASN A 186 12.88 -9.88 4.21
C ASN A 186 14.06 -10.69 3.70
N VAL A 187 15.24 -10.10 3.50
CA VAL A 187 16.41 -10.86 3.02
C VAL A 187 17.23 -11.34 4.21
N VAL A 188 17.53 -10.48 5.18
CA VAL A 188 18.46 -10.83 6.26
C VAL A 188 17.80 -11.69 7.34
N MET A 189 16.51 -11.51 7.64
CA MET A 189 15.84 -12.32 8.67
C MET A 189 15.15 -13.57 8.12
N THR A 190 15.02 -13.71 6.80
CA THR A 190 14.44 -14.89 6.16
C THR A 190 15.50 -15.84 5.59
N LEU A 191 16.77 -15.42 5.54
CA LEU A 191 17.94 -16.29 5.36
C LEU A 191 18.38 -16.87 6.71
#